data_AF-A0A2W0AMG3-F1
#
_entry.id   AF-A0A2W0AMG3-F1
#
_cell.length_a   1.000
_cell.length_b   1.000
_cell.length_c   1.000
_cell.angle_alpha   90.00
_cell.angle_beta   90.00
_cell.angle_gamma   90.00
#
_symmetry.space_group_name_H-M   'P 1'
#
loop_
_entity.id
_entity.type
_entity.pdbx_description
1 polymer ?
#
loop_
_entity_poly.entity_id
_entity_poly.type
_entity_poly.pdbx_seq_one_letter_code
_entity_poly.pdbx_strand_id
1 'polypeptide(L)' 'MVNLRYPDWQKPYHDALVELDKDKLKVRVVAAEAAIFNRLQTMSSNSDSSGEMQAIEDALASLCYLKRESVEYADQGVGY' A
#
# COMPACT_ATOMS: atom_id res chain seq x y z
N MET A 1 2.97 -14.56 -12.59
CA MET A 1 4.03 -14.56 -11.56
C MET A 1 4.52 -13.13 -11.42
N VAL A 2 4.14 -12.43 -10.36
CA VAL A 2 4.67 -11.07 -10.12
C VAL A 2 6.13 -11.21 -9.71
N ASN A 3 7.05 -10.73 -10.55
CA ASN A 3 8.46 -10.73 -10.25
C ASN A 3 8.72 -9.57 -9.28
N LEU A 4 8.45 -9.81 -8.00
CA LEU A 4 8.56 -8.80 -6.95
C LEU A 4 10.04 -8.51 -6.73
N ARG A 5 10.50 -7.37 -7.25
CA ARG A 5 11.87 -6.89 -7.06
C ARG A 5 12.17 -6.66 -5.58
N TYR A 6 11.12 -6.41 -4.77
CA TYR A 6 11.18 -6.13 -3.34
C TYR A 6 10.06 -6.85 -2.57
N PRO A 7 10.24 -8.14 -2.23
CA PRO A 7 9.21 -8.92 -1.56
C PRO A 7 8.88 -8.41 -0.16
N ASP A 8 9.78 -7.65 0.49
CA ASP A 8 9.58 -7.13 1.85
C ASP A 8 8.36 -6.20 1.97
N TRP A 9 8.19 -5.27 1.04
CA TRP A 9 7.08 -4.31 1.06
C TRP A 9 6.02 -4.58 -0.01
N GLN A 10 6.39 -5.21 -1.14
CA GLN A 10 5.39 -5.53 -2.17
C GLN A 10 4.42 -6.64 -1.76
N LYS A 11 4.83 -7.59 -0.91
CA LYS A 11 3.90 -8.60 -0.37
C LYS A 11 2.75 -7.96 0.42
N PRO A 12 3.01 -7.18 1.50
CA PRO A 12 1.93 -6.58 2.27
C PRO A 12 1.13 -5.55 1.45
N TYR A 13 1.77 -4.86 0.48
CA TYR A 13 1.07 -4.01 -0.47
C TYR A 13 0.08 -4.78 -1.35
N HIS A 14 0.49 -5.93 -1.91
CA HIS A 14 -0.40 -6.77 -2.71
C HIS A 14 -1.52 -7.38 -1.86
N ASP A 15 -1.19 -7.83 -0.64
CA ASP A 15 -2.16 -8.32 0.34
C ASP A 15 -3.20 -7.26 0.71
N ALA A 16 -2.82 -5.97 0.72
CA ALA A 16 -3.75 -4.86 0.91
C ALA A 16 -4.60 -4.59 -0.34
N LEU A 17 -4.03 -4.73 -1.55
CA LEU A 17 -4.77 -4.57 -2.81
C LEU A 17 -5.87 -5.63 -3.02
N VAL A 18 -5.62 -6.86 -2.57
CA VAL A 18 -6.57 -7.97 -2.71
C VAL A 18 -7.55 -8.09 -1.54
N GLU A 19 -7.34 -7.34 -0.45
CA GLU A 19 -8.29 -7.33 0.65
C GLU A 19 -9.57 -6.59 0.28
N LEU A 20 -10.70 -7.29 0.41
CA LEU A 20 -12.04 -6.74 0.25
C LEU A 20 -12.68 -6.34 1.59
N ASP A 21 -12.18 -6.89 2.70
CA ASP A 21 -12.68 -6.63 4.05
C ASP A 21 -12.19 -5.25 4.54
N LYS A 22 -13.06 -4.25 4.67
CA LYS A 22 -12.68 -2.88 5.05
C LYS A 22 -11.94 -2.79 6.41
N ASP A 23 -12.33 -3.63 7.37
CA ASP A 23 -11.66 -3.70 8.67
C ASP A 23 -10.25 -4.29 8.56
N LYS A 24 -10.09 -5.37 7.79
CA LYS A 24 -8.76 -5.98 7.55
C LYS A 24 -7.91 -5.13 6.62
N LEU A 25 -8.52 -4.43 5.67
CA LEU A 25 -7.87 -3.54 4.73
C LEU A 25 -7.16 -2.43 5.48
N LYS A 26 -7.78 -1.81 6.50
CA LYS A 26 -7.10 -0.80 7.33
C LYS A 26 -5.84 -1.37 8.00
N VAL A 27 -5.93 -2.58 8.55
CA VAL A 27 -4.78 -3.26 9.20
C VAL A 27 -3.69 -3.60 8.18
N ARG A 28 -4.08 -4.09 7.01
CA ARG A 28 -3.20 -4.47 5.90
C ARG A 28 -2.51 -3.26 5.26
N VAL A 29 -3.24 -2.16 5.08
CA VAL A 29 -2.71 -0.87 4.62
C VAL A 29 -1.67 -0.37 5.61
N VAL A 30 -1.96 -0.36 6.92
CA VAL A 30 -0.98 0.06 7.94
C VAL A 30 0.26 -0.85 7.94
N ALA A 31 0.08 -2.17 7.80
CA ALA A 31 1.20 -3.11 7.71
C ALA A 31 2.04 -2.89 6.43
N ALA A 32 1.39 -2.58 5.30
CA ALA A 32 2.05 -2.24 4.05
C ALA A 32 2.80 -0.92 4.16
N GLU A 33 2.18 0.13 4.68
CA GLU A 33 2.81 1.43 4.93
C GLU A 33 4.02 1.29 5.86
N ALA A 34 3.93 0.50 6.94
CA ALA A 34 5.04 0.26 7.85
C ALA A 34 6.21 -0.48 7.17
N ALA A 35 5.93 -1.50 6.37
CA ALA A 35 6.97 -2.22 5.61
C ALA A 35 7.63 -1.32 4.56
N ILE A 36 6.83 -0.50 3.88
CA ILE A 36 7.27 0.51 2.91
C ILE A 36 8.15 1.56 3.60
N PHE A 37 7.75 2.10 4.75
CA PHE A 37 8.52 3.09 5.51
C PHE A 37 9.84 2.53 6.01
N ASN A 38 9.83 1.30 6.55
CA ASN A 38 11.05 0.63 7.00
C ASN A 38 12.03 0.45 5.83
N ARG A 39 11.51 0.12 4.63
CA ARG A 39 12.34 0.05 3.43
C ARG A 39 12.87 1.42 3.05
N LEU A 40 12.02 2.44 2.99
CA LEU A 40 12.38 3.81 2.67
C LEU A 40 13.48 4.35 3.59
N GLN A 41 13.44 4.06 4.91
CA GLN A 41 14.51 4.44 5.83
C GLN A 41 15.83 3.74 5.54
N THR A 42 15.76 2.45 5.20
CA THR A 42 16.95 1.66 4.80
C THR A 42 17.55 2.19 3.50
N MET A 43 16.69 2.61 2.56
CA MET A 43 17.07 3.18 1.27
C MET A 43 17.56 4.61 1.35
N SER A 44 17.00 5.43 2.24
CA SER A 44 17.47 6.79 2.51
C SER A 44 18.94 6.81 2.93
N SER A 45 19.42 5.70 3.51
CA SER A 45 20.82 5.52 3.88
C SER A 45 21.70 5.09 2.69
N ASN A 46 21.13 4.76 1.53
CA ASN A 46 21.81 4.23 0.35
C ASN A 46 21.47 5.06 -0.91
N SER A 47 22.45 5.80 -1.43
CA SER A 47 22.22 6.88 -2.41
C SER A 47 21.66 6.48 -3.79
N ASP A 48 21.57 5.18 -4.12
CA ASP A 48 21.16 4.69 -5.46
C ASP A 48 19.68 4.24 -5.56
N SER A 49 18.82 4.81 -4.72
CA SER A 49 17.47 4.28 -4.47
C SER A 49 16.33 5.01 -5.19
N SER A 50 16.63 5.93 -6.11
CA SER A 50 15.66 6.86 -6.68
C SER A 50 14.46 6.17 -7.37
N GLY A 51 14.72 5.07 -8.10
CA GLY A 51 13.64 4.31 -8.77
C GLY A 51 12.76 3.48 -7.81
N GLU A 52 13.31 3.02 -6.69
CA GLU A 52 12.54 2.27 -5.68
C GLU A 52 11.73 3.23 -4.80
N MET A 53 12.25 4.43 -4.52
CA MET A 53 11.53 5.50 -3.84
C MET A 53 10.28 5.91 -4.61
N GLN A 54 10.39 6.10 -5.92
CA GLN A 54 9.26 6.46 -6.76
C GLN A 54 8.17 5.37 -6.79
N ALA A 55 8.57 4.09 -6.81
CA ALA A 55 7.64 2.96 -6.74
C ALA A 55 6.96 2.85 -5.36
N ILE A 56 7.67 3.21 -4.29
CA ILE A 56 7.15 3.29 -2.93
C ILE A 56 6.11 4.41 -2.81
N GLU A 57 6.40 5.60 -3.34
CA GLU A 57 5.48 6.74 -3.31
C GLU A 57 4.20 6.44 -4.09
N ASP A 58 4.31 5.82 -5.27
CA ASP A 58 3.16 5.37 -6.07
C ASP A 58 2.30 4.33 -5.32
N ALA A 59 2.94 3.38 -4.63
CA ALA A 59 2.24 2.40 -3.81
C ALA A 59 1.49 3.04 -2.63
N LEU A 60 2.11 4.02 -1.94
CA LEU A 60 1.45 4.76 -0.85
C LEU A 60 0.25 5.57 -1.34
N ALA A 61 0.39 6.24 -2.49
CA ALA A 61 -0.71 6.97 -3.12
C ALA A 61 -1.88 6.03 -3.44
N SER A 62 -1.59 4.85 -4.00
CA SER A 62 -2.58 3.81 -4.30
C SER A 62 -3.27 3.29 -3.03
N LEU A 63 -2.53 3.03 -1.95
CA LEU A 63 -3.11 2.61 -0.66
C LEU A 63 -4.01 3.70 -0.04
N CYS A 64 -3.61 4.97 -0.13
CA CYS A 64 -4.39 6.09 0.36
C CYS A 64 -5.70 6.25 -0.44
N TYR A 65 -5.62 6.07 -1.76
CA TYR A 65 -6.78 6.05 -2.64
C TYR A 65 -7.74 4.90 -2.31
N LEU A 66 -7.23 3.67 -2.17
CA LEU A 66 -8.03 2.50 -1.76
C LEU A 66 -8.72 2.69 -0.41
N LYS A 67 -8.02 3.28 0.56
CA LYS A 67 -8.58 3.59 1.87
C LYS A 67 -9.74 4.60 1.77
N ARG A 68 -9.63 5.57 0.85
CA ARG A 68 -10.65 6.58 0.59
C ARG A 68 -11.84 6.01 -0.17
N GLU A 69 -11.61 5.26 -1.24
CA GLU A 69 -12.67 4.57 -2.00
C GLU A 69 -13.44 3.59 -1.13
N SER A 70 -12.73 2.84 -0.28
CA SER A 70 -13.36 1.91 0.67
C SER A 70 -14.24 2.63 1.69
N VAL A 71 -13.88 3.85 2.07
CA VAL A 71 -14.70 4.72 2.94
C VAL A 71 -15.91 5.27 2.18
N GLU A 72 -15.75 5.74 0.95
CA GLU A 72 -16.85 6.28 0.14
C GLU A 72 -17.89 5.20 -0.23
N TYR A 73 -17.44 3.95 -0.44
CA TYR A 73 -18.35 2.82 -0.68
C TYR A 73 -19.11 2.36 0.59
N ALA A 74 -18.86 2.94 1.77
CA ALA A 74 -19.64 2.64 2.98
C ALA A 74 -20.84 3.59 3.15
N ASP A 75 -20.86 4.72 2.41
CA ASP A 75 -21.87 5.76 2.55
C ASP A 75 -22.96 5.70 1.47
N GLN A 76 -22.68 5.07 0.31
CA GLN A 76 -23.67 4.88 -0.76
C GLN A 76 -24.58 3.67 -0.52
N GLY A 77 -25.27 3.69 0.62
CA GLY A 77 -26.40 2.82 0.95
C GLY A 77 -27.74 3.53 0.85
N VAL A 78 -27.93 4.47 -0.09
CA VAL A 78 -29.22 5.10 -0.35
C VAL A 78 -29.59 4.92 -1.82
N GLY A 79 -30.43 3.90 -2.03
CA GLY A 79 -31.46 3.71 -3.05
C GLY A 79 -31.33 4.34 -4.44
N TYR A 80 -31.43 3.48 -5.45
CA TYR A 80 -32.33 3.66 -6.60
C TYR A 80 -32.89 2.30 -7.04
#